data_AF-A0A3Y9C823-F1
#
_entry.id   AF-A0A3Y9C823-F1
#
_cell.length_a   1.000
_cell.length_b   1.000
_cell.length_c   1.000
_cell.angle_alpha   90.00
_cell.angle_beta   90.00
_cell.angle_gamma   90.00
#
_symmetry.space_group_name_H-M   'P 1'
#
loop_
_entity.id
_entity.type
_entity.pdbx_description
1 polymer ?
#
loop_
_entity_poly.entity_id
_entity_poly.type
_entity_poly.pdbx_seq_one_letter_code
_entity_poly.pdbx_strand_id
1 'polypeptide(L)' 'MPAREIIIHGDCWPVVNAVAHLSRAVLPWSECETTYTLPELLQQLHRKPEA' A
#
# COMPACT_ATOMS: atom_id res chain seq x y z
N MET A 1 15.25 3.88 11.88
CA MET A 1 13.79 4.13 11.96
C MET A 1 13.11 2.98 11.24
N PRO A 2 12.02 2.41 11.75
CA PRO A 2 11.30 1.36 11.02
C PRO A 2 10.84 1.90 9.66
N ALA A 3 10.86 1.05 8.63
CA ALA A 3 10.34 1.39 7.31
C ALA A 3 8.86 1.75 7.45
N ARG A 4 8.42 2.81 6.79
CA ARG A 4 7.00 3.22 6.83
C ARG A 4 6.20 2.23 5.99
N GLU A 5 5.21 1.57 6.57
CA GLU A 5 4.32 0.70 5.81
C GLU A 5 3.24 1.55 5.12
N ILE A 6 2.87 1.19 3.89
CA ILE A 6 1.85 1.88 3.09
C ILE A 6 1.01 0.83 2.37
N ILE A 7 -0.31 0.86 2.59
CA ILE A 7 -1.27 0.05 1.83
C ILE A 7 -2.00 0.94 0.83
N ILE A 8 -1.94 0.58 -0.45
CA ILE A 8 -2.72 1.24 -1.51
C ILE A 8 -3.89 0.33 -1.88
N HIS A 9 -5.10 0.80 -1.58
CA HIS A 9 -6.33 0.12 -1.95
C HIS A 9 -7.07 0.87 -3.05
N GLY A 10 -7.53 0.16 -4.07
CA GLY A 10 -8.40 0.70 -5.12
C GLY A 10 -8.91 -0.39 -6.06
N ASP A 11 -10.00 -0.11 -6.77
CA ASP A 11 -10.68 -1.03 -7.70
C ASP A 11 -10.14 -0.96 -9.14
N CYS A 12 -9.35 0.07 -9.45
CA CYS A 12 -8.80 0.33 -10.78
C CYS A 12 -7.28 0.07 -10.82
N TRP A 13 -6.87 -1.03 -11.47
CA TRP A 13 -5.47 -1.45 -11.54
C TRP A 13 -4.49 -0.37 -12.05
N PRO A 14 -4.77 0.36 -13.16
CA PRO A 14 -3.88 1.42 -13.62
C PRO A 14 -3.65 2.54 -12.59
N VAL A 15 -4.68 2.90 -11.83
CA VAL A 15 -4.60 3.98 -10.82
C VAL A 15 -3.78 3.51 -9.62
N VAL A 16 -4.09 2.33 -9.09
CA VAL A 16 -3.37 1.74 -7.95
C VAL A 16 -1.88 1.60 -8.28
N ASN A 17 -1.56 1.11 -9.48
CA ASN A 17 -0.16 0.94 -9.90
C ASN A 17 0.56 2.29 -10.06
N ALA A 18 -0.10 3.31 -10.64
CA ALA A 18 0.48 4.66 -10.73
C ALA A 18 0.79 5.26 -9.34
N VAL A 19 -0.12 5.09 -8.38
CA VAL A 19 0.08 5.56 -6.99
C VAL A 19 1.20 4.77 -6.31
N ALA A 20 1.33 3.46 -6.56
CA ALA A 20 2.40 2.63 -6.02
C ALA A 20 3.79 3.02 -6.56
N HIS A 21 3.87 3.39 -7.83
CA HIS A 21 5.11 3.93 -8.40
C HIS A 21 5.45 5.29 -7.79
N LEU A 22 4.47 6.17 -7.63
CA LEU A 22 4.67 7.48 -7.01
C LEU A 22 5.10 7.37 -5.55
N SER A 23 4.45 6.52 -4.75
CA SER A 23 4.76 6.33 -3.33
C SER A 23 6.20 5.87 -3.14
N ARG A 24 6.66 4.91 -3.95
CA ARG A 24 8.05 4.44 -3.94
C ARG A 24 9.05 5.51 -4.35
N ALA A 25 8.68 6.40 -5.28
CA ALA A 25 9.55 7.51 -5.71
C ALA A 25 9.68 8.59 -4.62
N VAL A 26 8.59 8.91 -3.91
CA VAL A 26 8.56 9.97 -2.88
C VAL A 26 9.04 9.47 -1.52
N LEU A 27 8.79 8.19 -1.20
CA LEU A 27 9.11 7.55 0.07
C LEU A 27 9.92 6.27 -0.19
N PRO A 28 11.19 6.37 -0.61
CA PRO A 28 11.99 5.20 -1.02
C PRO A 28 12.29 4.21 0.11
N TRP A 29 12.14 4.63 1.37
CA TRP A 29 12.33 3.79 2.56
C TRP A 29 11.02 3.18 3.08
N SER A 30 9.93 3.29 2.31
CA SER A 30 8.63 2.71 2.67
C SER A 30 8.42 1.33 2.05
N GLU A 31 7.74 0.45 2.77
CA GLU A 31 7.23 -0.80 2.23
C GLU A 31 5.82 -0.57 1.72
N CYS A 32 5.63 -0.68 0.40
CA CYS A 32 4.37 -0.38 -0.24
C CYS A 32 3.73 -1.63 -0.85
N GLU A 33 2.54 -1.96 -0.35
CA GLU A 33 1.71 -3.06 -0.81
C GLU A 33 0.45 -2.53 -1.51
N THR A 34 -0.04 -3.26 -2.52
CA THR A 34 -1.27 -2.93 -3.25
C THR A 34 -2.32 -3.99 -3.00
N THR A 35 -3.57 -3.59 -2.83
CA THR A 35 -4.72 -4.48 -2.66
C THR A 35 -5.92 -3.99 -3.47
N TYR A 36 -6.71 -4.93 -3.98
CA TYR A 36 -7.85 -4.62 -4.87
C TYR A 36 -9.19 -5.03 -4.28
N THR A 37 -9.18 -5.71 -3.14
CA THR A 37 -10.39 -6.23 -2.50
C THR A 37 -10.43 -5.84 -1.02
N LEU A 38 -11.64 -5.63 -0.51
CA LEU A 38 -11.82 -5.31 0.91
C LEU A 38 -11.29 -6.41 1.84
N PRO A 39 -11.50 -7.72 1.58
CA PRO A 39 -10.95 -8.78 2.45
C PRO A 39 -9.42 -8.76 2.54
N GLU A 40 -8.73 -8.54 1.42
CA GLU A 40 -7.26 -8.43 1.40
C GLU A 40 -6.78 -7.20 2.18
N LEU A 41 -7.47 -6.06 2.04
CA LEU A 41 -7.18 -4.86 2.82
C LEU A 41 -7.32 -5.11 4.33
N LEU A 42 -8.42 -5.73 4.75
CA LEU A 42 -8.65 -6.04 6.17
C LEU A 42 -7.58 -7.00 6.71
N GLN A 43 -7.18 -7.99 5.92
CA GLN A 43 -6.10 -8.91 6.29
C GLN A 43 -4.76 -8.18 6.44
N GLN A 44 -4.44 -7.24 5.54
CA GLN A 44 -3.21 -6.44 5.62
C GLN A 44 -3.23 -5.53 6.85
N LEU A 45 -4.31 -4.79 7.09
CA LEU A 45 -4.46 -3.90 8.26
C LEU A 45 -4.41 -4.67 9.58
N HIS A 46 -4.91 -5.90 9.63
CA HIS A 46 -4.78 -6.74 10.81
C HIS A 46 -3.32 -7.10 11.13
N ARG A 47 -2.49 -7.30 10.10
CA ARG A 47 -1.06 -7.60 10.24
C ARG A 47 -0.21 -6.34 10.45
N LYS A 48 -0.66 -5.22 9.88
CA LYS A 48 0.02 -3.93 9.74
C LYS A 48 -0.92 -2.80 10.18
N PRO A 49 -1.19 -2.67 11.49
CA PRO A 49 -2.21 -1.74 11.99
C PRO A 49 -1.86 -0.26 11.82
N GLU A 50 -0.59 0.07 11.63
CA GLU A 50 -0.07 1.45 11.50
C GLU A 50 0.16 1.89 10.04
N ALA A 51 -0.20 1.03 9.07
CA ALA A 51 0.01 1.25 7.64
C ALA A 51 -0.99 2.24 7.00
#